data_AF-A0A919RYA4-F1
#
_entry.id   AF-A0A919RYA4-F1
#
_cell.length_a   1.000
_cell.length_b   1.000
_cell.length_c   1.000
_cell.angle_alpha   90.00
_cell.angle_beta   90.00
_cell.angle_gamma   90.00
#
_symmetry.space_group_name_H-M   'P 1'
#
loop_
_entity.id
_entity.type
_entity.pdbx_description
1 polymer ?
#
loop_
_entity_poly.entity_id
_entity_poly.type
_entity_poly.pdbx_seq_one_letter_code
_entity_poly.pdbx_strand_id
1 'polypeptide(L)'
;MKNNESMIFVFIASIIIGVLISLNFNFKRTSNSFQISAQQYQEAYNQRNKLYSEISNLRESNHNMTNKINKYKYSDSKAEKLIEDVNKELNYNKMIAGFSSVKGKGIKMIIRDGSTEFPEGDENNILILLRTLHDDDMIKVVNELKVAGAQAIAINNQRVLPNTEIFCSWAFLRINGEQIPAPFVVNVVGDPDVLENTLMRDDGFIRTLINRGIEVEISKENEMIMPAEIGTISYDNLTLSSK
;
A
#
# COMPACT_ATOMS: atom_id res chain seq x y z
N MET A 1 60.94 -9.26 -73.00
CA MET A 1 59.88 -9.93 -72.20
C MET A 1 60.03 -9.64 -70.70
N LYS A 2 60.15 -8.36 -70.29
CA LYS A 2 60.41 -7.98 -68.87
C LYS A 2 59.17 -7.40 -68.15
N ASN A 3 58.07 -7.20 -68.87
CA ASN A 3 56.87 -6.55 -68.33
C ASN A 3 55.84 -7.55 -67.78
N ASN A 4 56.02 -8.86 -67.98
CA ASN A 4 55.07 -9.86 -67.50
C ASN A 4 55.26 -10.18 -66.01
N GLU A 5 56.49 -10.15 -65.49
CA GLU A 5 56.75 -10.42 -64.07
C GLU A 5 56.16 -9.33 -63.16
N SER A 6 56.32 -8.05 -63.54
CA SER A 6 55.70 -6.94 -62.81
C SER A 6 54.18 -6.96 -62.92
N MET A 7 53.62 -7.36 -64.06
CA MET A 7 52.16 -7.50 -64.24
C MET A 7 51.58 -8.63 -63.37
N ILE A 8 52.29 -9.75 -63.23
CA ILE A 8 51.91 -10.86 -62.34
C ILE A 8 51.95 -10.41 -60.87
N PHE A 9 52.98 -9.65 -60.47
CA PHE A 9 53.06 -9.11 -59.11
C PHE A 9 51.92 -8.15 -58.79
N VAL A 10 51.59 -7.23 -59.71
CA VAL A 10 50.48 -6.28 -59.55
C VAL A 10 49.13 -7.03 -59.48
N PHE A 11 48.97 -8.09 -60.28
CA PHE A 11 47.77 -8.93 -60.25
C PHE A 11 47.59 -9.62 -58.90
N ILE A 12 48.64 -10.24 -58.36
CA ILE A 12 48.59 -10.88 -57.04
C ILE A 12 48.32 -9.86 -55.93
N ALA A 13 48.97 -8.70 -55.97
CA ALA A 13 48.75 -7.63 -55.00
C ALA A 13 47.29 -7.13 -55.01
N SER A 14 46.70 -7.00 -56.20
CA SER A 14 45.29 -6.57 -56.34
C SER A 14 44.29 -7.57 -55.76
N ILE A 15 44.56 -8.87 -55.89
CA ILE A 15 43.73 -9.93 -55.28
C ILE A 15 43.82 -9.86 -53.75
N ILE A 16 45.03 -9.74 -53.21
CA ILE A 16 45.24 -9.65 -51.75
C ILE A 16 44.53 -8.43 -51.18
N ILE A 17 44.63 -7.28 -51.84
CA ILE A 17 43.92 -6.05 -51.44
C ILE A 17 42.40 -6.25 -51.51
N GLY A 18 41.89 -6.87 -52.58
CA GLY A 18 40.47 -7.18 -52.71
C GLY A 18 39.95 -8.07 -51.58
N VAL A 19 40.73 -9.10 -51.21
CA VAL A 19 40.41 -10.00 -50.09
C VAL A 19 40.44 -9.24 -48.76
N LEU A 20 41.47 -8.42 -48.51
CA LEU A 20 41.58 -7.62 -47.28
C LEU A 20 40.43 -6.62 -47.13
N ILE A 21 40.01 -5.99 -48.23
CA ILE A 21 38.85 -5.10 -48.27
C ILE A 21 37.58 -5.91 -47.99
N SER A 22 37.38 -7.06 -48.66
CA SER A 22 36.21 -7.92 -48.44
C SER A 22 36.11 -8.45 -47.00
N LEU A 23 37.23 -8.74 -46.36
CA LEU A 23 37.27 -9.20 -44.96
C LEU A 23 36.99 -8.07 -43.96
N ASN A 24 37.35 -6.83 -44.30
CA ASN A 24 37.05 -5.64 -43.49
C ASN A 24 35.68 -5.02 -43.79
N PHE A 25 35.01 -5.42 -44.86
CA PHE A 25 33.63 -5.04 -45.12
C PHE A 25 32.72 -5.69 -44.09
N ASN A 26 32.47 -4.96 -43.01
CA ASN A 26 31.59 -5.38 -41.93
C ASN A 26 30.14 -5.31 -42.43
N PHE A 27 29.65 -6.38 -43.06
CA PHE A 27 28.25 -6.55 -43.48
C PHE A 27 27.29 -6.78 -42.30
N LYS A 28 27.61 -6.26 -41.11
CA LYS A 28 26.62 -6.08 -40.06
C LYS A 28 25.78 -4.86 -40.44
N ARG A 29 24.69 -5.10 -41.19
CA ARG A 29 23.51 -4.26 -41.03
C ARG A 29 23.23 -4.23 -39.53
N THR A 30 23.42 -3.09 -38.88
CA THR A 30 23.02 -2.87 -37.48
C THR A 30 21.49 -2.85 -37.41
N SER A 31 20.84 -3.96 -37.74
CA SER A 31 19.51 -4.23 -37.25
C SER A 31 19.70 -4.70 -35.82
N ASN A 32 19.76 -3.75 -34.88
CA ASN A 32 19.47 -4.04 -33.48
C ASN A 32 18.01 -4.50 -33.41
N SER A 33 17.73 -5.75 -33.77
CA SER A 33 16.47 -6.37 -33.39
C SER A 33 16.57 -6.60 -31.88
N PHE A 34 16.03 -5.68 -31.09
CA PHE A 34 15.74 -5.94 -29.69
C PHE A 34 14.79 -7.16 -29.66
N GLN A 35 15.32 -8.35 -29.38
CA GLN A 35 14.50 -9.52 -29.10
C GLN A 35 14.00 -9.40 -27.66
N ILE A 36 12.81 -8.81 -27.51
CA ILE A 36 12.07 -8.79 -26.25
C ILE A 36 11.58 -10.22 -25.99
N SER A 37 11.83 -10.77 -24.79
CA SER A 37 11.29 -12.09 -24.43
C SER A 37 9.76 -12.06 -24.34
N ALA A 38 9.08 -13.19 -24.52
CA ALA A 38 7.62 -13.25 -24.37
C ALA A 38 7.14 -12.73 -23.00
N GLN A 39 7.94 -12.96 -21.95
CA GLN A 39 7.69 -12.44 -20.60
C GLN A 39 7.82 -10.91 -20.54
N GLN A 40 8.89 -10.34 -21.10
CA GLN A 40 9.09 -8.89 -21.13
C GLN A 40 7.98 -8.18 -21.94
N TYR A 41 7.50 -8.81 -23.02
CA TYR A 41 6.36 -8.31 -23.78
C TYR A 41 5.07 -8.32 -22.94
N GLN A 42 4.82 -9.39 -22.19
CA GLN A 42 3.66 -9.50 -21.31
C GLN A 42 3.71 -8.46 -20.18
N GLU A 43 4.86 -8.25 -19.57
CA GLU A 43 5.06 -7.22 -18.53
C GLU A 43 4.81 -5.81 -19.09
N ALA A 44 5.40 -5.48 -20.24
CA ALA A 44 5.17 -4.21 -20.92
C ALA A 44 3.69 -4.02 -21.30
N TYR A 45 3.02 -5.08 -21.75
CA TYR A 45 1.60 -5.07 -22.07
C TYR A 45 0.72 -4.79 -20.84
N ASN A 46 1.01 -5.46 -19.71
CA ASN A 46 0.29 -5.24 -18.45
C ASN A 46 0.51 -3.82 -17.92
N GLN A 47 1.76 -3.33 -17.93
CA GLN A 47 2.09 -1.96 -17.55
C GLN A 47 1.35 -0.94 -18.41
N ARG A 48 1.32 -1.15 -19.73
CA ARG A 48 0.58 -0.30 -20.66
C ARG A 48 -0.90 -0.23 -20.31
N ASN A 49 -1.54 -1.38 -20.05
CA ASN A 49 -2.96 -1.41 -19.70
C ASN A 49 -3.26 -0.73 -18.35
N LYS A 50 -2.36 -0.89 -17.36
CA LYS A 50 -2.44 -0.16 -16.09
C LYS A 50 -2.38 1.36 -16.31
N LEU A 51 -1.42 1.83 -17.11
CA LEU A 51 -1.27 3.25 -17.46
C LEU A 51 -2.50 3.77 -18.21
N TYR A 52 -3.09 3.00 -19.12
CA TYR A 52 -4.35 3.39 -19.77
C TYR A 52 -5.50 3.53 -18.79
N SER A 53 -5.63 2.62 -17.82
CA SER A 53 -6.62 2.73 -16.75
C SER A 53 -6.40 3.97 -15.89
N GLU A 54 -5.16 4.26 -15.51
CA GLU A 54 -4.81 5.46 -14.74
C GLU A 54 -5.13 6.75 -15.51
N ILE A 55 -4.77 6.80 -16.80
CA ILE A 55 -5.11 7.95 -17.67
C ILE A 55 -6.63 8.13 -17.77
N SER A 56 -7.40 7.05 -17.88
CA SER A 56 -8.86 7.10 -17.91
C SER A 56 -9.41 7.70 -16.61
N ASN A 57 -8.97 7.18 -15.46
CA ASN A 57 -9.37 7.67 -14.14
C ASN A 57 -8.98 9.13 -13.93
N LEU A 58 -7.79 9.54 -14.35
CA LEU A 58 -7.32 10.92 -14.27
C LEU A 58 -8.13 11.86 -15.17
N ARG A 59 -8.52 11.41 -16.36
CA ARG A 59 -9.40 12.19 -17.25
C ARG A 59 -10.79 12.36 -16.66
N GLU A 60 -11.35 11.29 -16.11
CA GLU A 60 -12.64 11.34 -15.42
C GLU A 60 -12.60 12.28 -14.22
N SER A 61 -11.53 12.19 -13.41
CA SER A 61 -11.32 13.09 -12.27
C SER A 61 -11.18 14.55 -12.71
N ASN A 62 -10.40 14.83 -13.76
CA ASN A 62 -10.28 16.17 -14.35
C ASN A 62 -11.62 16.69 -14.90
N HIS A 63 -12.39 15.82 -15.56
CA HIS A 63 -13.72 16.17 -16.05
C HIS A 63 -14.66 16.51 -14.89
N ASN A 64 -14.66 15.71 -13.83
CA ASN A 64 -15.43 15.96 -12.61
C ASN A 64 -15.00 17.27 -11.93
N MET A 65 -13.70 17.53 -11.82
CA MET A 65 -13.15 18.80 -11.31
C MET A 65 -13.60 19.99 -12.16
N THR A 66 -13.55 19.85 -13.48
CA THR A 66 -13.97 20.90 -14.43
C THR A 66 -15.48 21.15 -14.32
N ASN A 67 -16.28 20.09 -14.20
CA ASN A 67 -17.71 20.19 -13.98
C ASN A 67 -18.03 20.87 -12.63
N LYS A 68 -17.28 20.56 -11.57
CA LYS A 68 -17.39 21.26 -10.27
C LYS A 68 -17.03 22.74 -10.40
N ILE A 69 -15.92 23.07 -11.06
CA ILE A 69 -15.49 24.46 -11.29
C ILE A 69 -16.55 25.22 -12.09
N ASN A 70 -17.10 24.62 -13.15
CA ASN A 70 -18.14 25.23 -13.95
C ASN A 70 -19.45 25.39 -13.17
N LYS A 71 -19.80 24.40 -12.33
CA LYS A 71 -20.92 24.49 -11.40
C LYS A 71 -20.73 25.63 -10.40
N TYR A 72 -19.52 25.89 -9.92
CA TYR A 72 -19.25 27.01 -9.00
C TYR A 72 -19.16 28.37 -9.71
N LYS A 73 -18.64 28.42 -10.94
CA LYS A 73 -18.44 29.67 -11.71
C LYS A 73 -19.68 30.19 -12.41
N TYR A 74 -20.56 29.31 -12.90
CA TYR A 74 -21.69 29.66 -13.76
C TYR A 74 -23.06 29.31 -13.16
N SER A 75 -23.10 28.88 -11.90
CA SER A 75 -24.35 28.68 -11.18
C SER A 75 -24.96 30.01 -10.76
N ASP A 76 -26.00 30.42 -11.48
CA ASP A 76 -27.11 31.23 -10.94
C ASP A 76 -28.04 30.40 -10.02
N SER A 77 -27.68 29.14 -9.73
CA SER A 77 -28.49 28.22 -8.94
C SER A 77 -28.37 28.49 -7.44
N LYS A 78 -29.49 28.93 -6.85
CA LYS A 78 -29.86 29.02 -5.42
C LYS A 78 -28.76 28.54 -4.45
N ALA A 79 -28.30 29.46 -3.59
CA ALA A 79 -27.32 29.24 -2.53
C ALA A 79 -27.44 27.89 -1.79
N GLU A 80 -28.67 27.37 -1.65
CA GLU A 80 -28.99 26.05 -1.08
C GLU A 80 -28.22 24.88 -1.72
N LYS A 81 -28.13 24.79 -3.05
CA LYS A 81 -27.45 23.65 -3.72
C LYS A 81 -25.93 23.70 -3.56
N LEU A 82 -25.36 24.91 -3.55
CA LEU A 82 -23.94 25.12 -3.26
C LEU A 82 -23.61 24.77 -1.81
N ILE A 83 -24.46 25.19 -0.86
CA ILE A 83 -24.32 24.84 0.56
C ILE A 83 -24.40 23.32 0.76
N GLU A 84 -25.28 22.63 0.05
CA GLU A 84 -25.38 21.17 0.11
C GLU A 84 -24.08 20.48 -0.36
N ASP A 85 -23.50 20.92 -1.48
CA ASP A 85 -22.24 20.36 -1.98
C ASP A 85 -21.08 20.61 -1.02
N VAL A 86 -20.95 21.82 -0.49
CA VAL A 86 -19.92 22.19 0.49
C VAL A 86 -20.06 21.33 1.75
N ASN A 87 -21.29 21.10 2.23
CA ASN A 87 -21.52 20.22 3.38
C ASN A 87 -21.17 18.76 3.09
N LYS A 88 -21.42 18.25 1.87
CA LYS A 88 -20.99 16.90 1.46
C LYS A 88 -19.47 16.78 1.47
N GLU A 89 -18.76 17.76 0.92
CA GLU A 89 -17.30 17.78 0.90
C GLU A 89 -16.74 17.89 2.33
N LEU A 90 -17.30 18.76 3.16
CA LEU A 90 -16.92 18.89 4.57
C LEU A 90 -17.11 17.58 5.33
N ASN A 91 -18.25 16.90 5.14
CA ASN A 91 -18.52 15.63 5.81
C ASN A 91 -17.60 14.51 5.31
N TYR A 92 -17.32 14.45 4.01
CA TYR A 92 -16.34 13.52 3.46
C TYR A 92 -14.94 13.76 4.03
N ASN A 93 -14.50 15.03 4.11
CA ASN A 93 -13.22 15.40 4.69
C ASN A 93 -13.14 15.04 6.18
N LYS A 94 -14.20 15.29 6.95
CA LYS A 94 -14.30 14.86 8.35
C LYS A 94 -14.19 13.34 8.47
N MET A 95 -14.82 12.59 7.57
CA MET A 95 -14.79 11.13 7.54
C MET A 95 -13.38 10.58 7.33
N ILE A 96 -12.65 11.07 6.32
CA ILE A 96 -11.30 10.61 6.01
C ILE A 96 -10.26 11.11 7.00
N ALA A 97 -10.48 12.28 7.62
CA ALA A 97 -9.64 12.82 8.67
C ALA A 97 -9.90 12.17 10.04
N GLY A 98 -10.93 11.33 10.17
CA GLY A 98 -11.29 10.68 11.42
C GLY A 98 -12.14 11.51 12.38
N PHE A 99 -12.57 12.73 12.01
CA PHE A 99 -13.43 13.61 12.83
C PHE A 99 -14.91 13.21 12.87
N SER A 100 -15.31 12.17 12.13
CA SER A 100 -16.65 11.60 12.24
C SER A 100 -16.58 10.11 12.47
N SER A 101 -17.59 9.59 13.19
CA SER A 101 -17.82 8.16 13.24
C SER A 101 -18.13 7.64 11.84
N VAL A 102 -17.72 6.40 11.57
CA VAL A 102 -18.00 5.72 10.30
C VAL A 102 -18.64 4.38 10.57
N LYS A 103 -19.35 3.85 9.58
CA LYS A 103 -19.97 2.53 9.65
C LYS A 103 -19.69 1.73 8.40
N GLY A 104 -19.62 0.41 8.56
CA GLY A 104 -19.48 -0.51 7.44
C GLY A 104 -19.40 -1.95 7.90
N LYS A 105 -19.41 -2.87 6.93
CA LYS A 105 -19.05 -4.28 7.16
C LYS A 105 -17.56 -4.41 7.44
N GLY A 106 -17.15 -5.49 8.09
CA GLY A 106 -15.77 -5.66 8.47
C GLY A 106 -15.48 -6.93 9.25
N ILE A 107 -14.39 -6.89 10.01
CA ILE A 107 -14.04 -7.93 10.98
C ILE A 107 -13.83 -7.34 12.36
N LYS A 108 -14.09 -8.15 13.38
CA LYS A 108 -13.65 -7.93 14.75
C LYS A 108 -12.56 -8.97 15.05
N MET A 109 -11.40 -8.48 15.44
CA MET A 109 -10.28 -9.30 15.89
C MET A 109 -10.08 -9.11 17.40
N ILE A 110 -9.97 -10.20 18.15
CA ILE A 110 -9.67 -10.19 19.58
C ILE A 110 -8.31 -10.84 19.77
N ILE A 111 -7.38 -10.11 20.38
CA ILE A 111 -6.01 -10.58 20.64
C ILE A 111 -5.80 -10.69 22.16
N ARG A 112 -5.36 -11.85 22.63
CA ARG A 112 -5.03 -12.11 24.05
C ARG A 112 -3.59 -12.57 24.16
N ASP A 113 -2.94 -12.15 25.24
CA ASP A 113 -1.67 -12.74 25.64
C ASP A 113 -1.83 -14.26 25.83
N GLY A 114 -0.77 -15.00 25.55
CA GLY A 114 -0.76 -16.45 25.71
C GLY A 114 -0.75 -16.88 27.19
N SER A 115 -1.13 -18.13 27.43
CA SER A 115 -1.14 -18.71 28.77
C SER A 115 0.22 -18.62 29.46
N THR A 116 0.17 -18.20 30.73
CA THR A 116 1.29 -18.17 31.68
C THR A 116 1.37 -19.45 32.52
N GLU A 117 0.52 -20.45 32.26
CA GLU A 117 0.60 -21.75 32.89
C GLU A 117 1.69 -22.59 32.18
N PHE A 118 2.75 -22.90 32.92
CA PHE A 118 3.83 -23.77 32.46
C PHE A 118 3.83 -25.05 33.31
N PRO A 119 4.30 -26.19 32.76
CA PRO A 119 4.59 -27.37 33.58
C PRO A 119 5.47 -27.01 34.78
N GLU A 120 5.20 -27.63 35.94
CA GLU A 120 5.87 -27.29 37.20
C GLU A 120 7.41 -27.22 37.06
N GLY A 121 7.99 -26.08 37.44
CA GLY A 121 9.43 -25.84 37.45
C GLY A 121 10.01 -25.15 36.22
N ASP A 122 9.19 -24.81 35.22
CA ASP A 122 9.64 -24.22 33.95
C ASP A 122 9.01 -22.82 33.71
N GLU A 123 8.86 -22.02 34.78
CA GLU A 123 8.53 -20.59 34.67
C GLU A 123 9.64 -19.87 33.90
N ASN A 124 9.49 -19.83 32.59
CA ASN A 124 10.46 -19.26 31.69
C ASN A 124 10.04 -17.84 31.34
N ASN A 125 10.66 -16.86 32.00
CA ASN A 125 10.45 -15.43 31.74
C ASN A 125 10.53 -15.09 30.25
N ILE A 126 11.36 -15.81 29.47
CA ILE A 126 11.47 -15.62 28.02
C ILE A 126 10.19 -16.08 27.31
N LEU A 127 9.60 -17.20 27.70
CA LEU A 127 8.35 -17.68 27.11
C LEU A 127 7.17 -16.77 27.43
N ILE A 128 7.11 -16.23 28.64
CA ILE A 128 6.10 -15.22 29.01
C ILE A 128 6.27 -14.00 28.11
N LEU A 129 7.48 -13.44 28.01
CA LEU A 129 7.76 -12.27 27.15
C LEU A 129 7.40 -12.52 25.68
N LEU A 130 7.64 -13.72 25.16
CA LEU A 130 7.26 -14.10 23.78
C LEU A 130 5.75 -14.23 23.59
N ARG A 131 5.02 -14.69 24.62
CA ARG A 131 3.56 -14.86 24.62
C ARG A 131 2.79 -13.60 24.96
N THR A 132 3.46 -12.55 25.41
CA THR A 132 2.86 -11.22 25.59
C THR A 132 2.89 -10.45 24.28
N LEU A 133 1.78 -9.78 23.97
CA LEU A 133 1.69 -8.86 22.84
C LEU A 133 2.39 -7.53 23.19
N HIS A 134 3.32 -7.09 22.34
CA HIS A 134 4.00 -5.81 22.48
C HIS A 134 3.49 -4.76 21.47
N ASP A 135 3.94 -3.52 21.61
CA ASP A 135 3.57 -2.41 20.74
C ASP A 135 4.03 -2.63 19.30
N ASP A 136 5.23 -3.16 19.09
CA ASP A 136 5.73 -3.52 17.76
C ASP A 136 4.85 -4.56 17.07
N ASP A 137 4.28 -5.50 17.84
CA ASP A 137 3.31 -6.47 17.34
C ASP A 137 2.03 -5.78 16.89
N MET A 138 1.45 -4.92 17.72
CA MET A 138 0.23 -4.19 17.37
C MET A 138 0.43 -3.29 16.15
N ILE A 139 1.59 -2.64 16.02
CA ILE A 139 1.94 -1.83 14.84
C ILE A 139 1.99 -2.70 13.58
N LYS A 140 2.55 -3.90 13.65
CA LYS A 140 2.58 -4.85 12.53
C LYS A 140 1.19 -5.36 12.17
N VAL A 141 0.34 -5.65 13.17
CA VAL A 141 -1.08 -5.99 12.96
C VAL A 141 -1.80 -4.87 12.20
N VAL A 142 -1.66 -3.62 12.66
CA VAL A 142 -2.26 -2.44 11.99
C VAL A 142 -1.78 -2.32 10.54
N ASN A 143 -0.49 -2.56 10.28
CA ASN A 143 0.06 -2.50 8.94
C ASN A 143 -0.45 -3.62 8.04
N GLU A 144 -0.56 -4.85 8.55
CA GLU A 144 -1.11 -5.97 7.80
C GLU A 144 -2.59 -5.73 7.45
N LEU A 145 -3.37 -5.17 8.38
CA LEU A 145 -4.75 -4.73 8.13
C LEU A 145 -4.82 -3.66 7.03
N LYS A 146 -3.94 -2.66 7.05
CA LYS A 146 -3.86 -1.63 5.99
C LYS A 146 -3.54 -2.26 4.62
N VAL A 147 -2.60 -3.20 4.57
CA VAL A 147 -2.26 -3.95 3.34
C VAL A 147 -3.44 -4.79 2.86
N ALA A 148 -4.20 -5.39 3.77
CA ALA A 148 -5.41 -6.16 3.48
C ALA A 148 -6.61 -5.31 3.01
N GLY A 149 -6.45 -3.98 2.92
CA GLY A 149 -7.49 -3.08 2.44
C GLY A 149 -8.44 -2.56 3.52
N ALA A 150 -8.03 -2.53 4.78
CA ALA A 150 -8.77 -1.88 5.84
C ALA A 150 -9.02 -0.39 5.51
N GLN A 151 -10.29 0.02 5.57
CA GLN A 151 -10.74 1.39 5.33
C GLN A 151 -10.80 2.21 6.63
N ALA A 152 -11.04 1.54 7.76
CA ALA A 152 -10.95 2.12 9.09
C ALA A 152 -10.55 1.03 10.09
N ILE A 153 -9.72 1.38 11.07
CA ILE A 153 -9.28 0.49 12.15
C ILE A 153 -9.52 1.21 13.47
N ALA A 154 -10.02 0.50 14.49
CA ALA A 154 -10.08 0.98 15.85
C ALA A 154 -9.60 -0.11 16.82
N ILE A 155 -8.79 0.27 17.80
CA ILE A 155 -8.30 -0.62 18.85
C ILE A 155 -8.94 -0.18 20.16
N ASN A 156 -9.77 -1.03 20.78
CA ASN A 156 -10.48 -0.73 22.03
C ASN A 156 -11.16 0.66 22.01
N ASN A 157 -11.91 0.93 20.93
CA ASN A 157 -12.59 2.21 20.66
C ASN A 157 -11.70 3.44 20.40
N GLN A 158 -10.39 3.26 20.21
CA GLN A 158 -9.49 4.31 19.73
C GLN A 158 -9.32 4.19 18.22
N ARG A 159 -9.75 5.20 17.45
CA ARG A 159 -9.61 5.23 15.99
C ARG A 159 -8.13 5.35 15.61
N VAL A 160 -7.65 4.44 14.76
CA VAL A 160 -6.29 4.48 14.22
C VAL A 160 -6.23 5.43 13.04
N LEU A 161 -5.37 6.44 13.16
CA LEU A 161 -5.07 7.51 12.22
C LEU A 161 -3.55 7.62 12.01
N PRO A 162 -3.08 8.44 11.05
CA PRO A 162 -1.65 8.60 10.80
C PRO A 162 -0.82 9.08 12.01
N ASN A 163 -1.45 9.80 12.93
CA ASN A 163 -0.87 10.33 14.16
C ASN A 163 -1.14 9.46 15.40
N THR A 164 -1.75 8.28 15.25
CA THR A 164 -2.03 7.42 16.40
C THR A 164 -0.75 6.92 17.04
N GLU A 165 -0.62 7.17 18.33
CA GLU A 165 0.47 6.68 19.16
C GLU A 165 0.14 5.27 19.62
N ILE A 166 1.08 4.34 19.47
CA ILE A 166 1.00 2.98 20.04
C ILE A 166 2.37 2.68 20.64
N PHE A 167 2.45 2.51 21.95
CA PHE A 167 3.71 2.17 22.62
C PHE A 167 3.50 1.35 23.89
N CYS A 168 4.53 0.58 24.26
CA CYS A 168 4.50 -0.26 25.45
C CYS A 168 4.55 0.56 26.74
N SER A 169 3.67 0.24 27.69
CA SER A 169 3.58 0.83 29.01
C SER A 169 3.50 -0.27 30.07
N TRP A 170 4.64 -0.94 30.30
CA TRP A 170 4.74 -2.13 31.17
C TRP A 170 3.80 -3.25 30.73
N ALA A 171 2.72 -3.49 31.48
CA ALA A 171 1.73 -4.54 31.22
C ALA A 171 0.60 -4.09 30.29
N PHE A 172 0.64 -2.85 29.80
CA PHE A 172 -0.41 -2.25 28.97
C PHE A 172 0.18 -1.73 27.67
N LEU A 173 -0.61 -1.75 26.60
CA LEU A 173 -0.34 -0.87 25.47
C LEU A 173 -0.94 0.49 25.77
N ARG A 174 -0.20 1.56 25.46
CA ARG A 174 -0.75 2.90 25.47
C ARG A 174 -1.13 3.31 24.05
N ILE A 175 -2.40 3.66 23.84
CA ILE A 175 -2.93 4.12 22.56
C ILE A 175 -3.54 5.50 22.75
N ASN A 176 -3.03 6.52 22.05
CA ASN A 176 -3.45 7.93 22.20
C ASN A 176 -3.50 8.40 23.67
N GLY A 177 -2.52 8.00 24.49
CA GLY A 177 -2.48 8.36 25.91
C GLY A 177 -3.24 7.42 26.85
N GLU A 178 -4.14 6.57 26.36
CA GLU A 178 -4.94 5.64 27.17
C GLU A 178 -4.23 4.30 27.36
N GLN A 179 -4.18 3.79 28.60
CA GLN A 179 -3.61 2.47 28.90
C GLN A 179 -4.66 1.37 28.71
N ILE A 180 -4.30 0.37 27.90
CA ILE A 180 -5.22 -0.67 27.43
C ILE A 180 -4.60 -2.03 27.79
N PRO A 181 -5.24 -2.84 28.64
CA PRO A 181 -4.81 -4.21 28.91
C PRO A 181 -5.32 -5.18 27.84
N ALA A 182 -4.68 -6.33 27.72
CA ALA A 182 -5.27 -7.46 27.01
C ALA A 182 -6.60 -7.88 27.68
N PRO A 183 -7.63 -8.32 26.92
CA PRO A 183 -7.65 -8.48 25.46
C PRO A 183 -7.74 -7.16 24.68
N PHE A 184 -7.05 -7.13 23.54
CA PHE A 184 -7.16 -6.05 22.56
C PHE A 184 -8.25 -6.36 21.55
N VAL A 185 -9.21 -5.45 21.41
CA VAL A 185 -10.31 -5.58 20.46
C VAL A 185 -10.02 -4.66 19.28
N VAL A 186 -9.65 -5.26 18.15
CA VAL A 186 -9.33 -4.56 16.91
C VAL A 186 -10.52 -4.69 15.96
N ASN A 187 -11.29 -3.60 15.84
CA ASN A 187 -12.41 -3.51 14.92
C ASN A 187 -11.95 -2.90 13.60
N VAL A 188 -12.35 -3.50 12.48
CA VAL A 188 -11.82 -3.14 11.16
C VAL A 188 -12.93 -3.09 10.14
N VAL A 189 -13.17 -1.92 9.53
CA VAL A 189 -14.08 -1.77 8.39
C VAL A 189 -13.32 -2.05 7.10
N GLY A 190 -13.90 -2.89 6.24
CA GLY A 190 -13.35 -3.26 4.93
C GLY A 190 -14.11 -4.44 4.34
N ASP A 191 -13.60 -5.06 3.28
CA ASP A 191 -14.22 -6.29 2.77
C ASP A 191 -13.90 -7.47 3.71
N PRO A 192 -14.89 -8.07 4.41
CA PRO A 192 -14.64 -9.06 5.45
C PRO A 192 -13.93 -10.32 4.93
N ASP A 193 -14.23 -10.73 3.69
CA ASP A 193 -13.65 -11.92 3.09
C ASP A 193 -12.20 -11.66 2.69
N VAL A 194 -11.90 -10.48 2.13
CA VAL A 194 -10.51 -10.10 1.81
C VAL A 194 -9.69 -9.95 3.08
N LEU A 195 -10.23 -9.30 4.12
CA LEU A 195 -9.55 -9.10 5.39
C LEU A 195 -9.21 -10.45 6.05
N GLU A 196 -10.21 -11.31 6.26
CA GLU A 196 -10.01 -12.61 6.90
C GLU A 196 -9.00 -13.48 6.13
N ASN A 197 -9.17 -13.62 4.82
CA ASN A 197 -8.27 -14.45 3.99
C ASN A 197 -6.83 -13.92 3.99
N THR A 198 -6.64 -12.60 3.98
CA THR A 198 -5.30 -12.01 4.00
C THR A 198 -4.61 -12.24 5.34
N LEU A 199 -5.35 -12.10 6.44
CA LEU A 199 -4.84 -12.24 7.81
C LEU A 199 -4.58 -13.70 8.20
N MET A 200 -5.37 -14.65 7.69
CA MET A 200 -5.21 -16.08 7.99
C MET A 200 -4.17 -16.79 7.11
N ARG A 201 -3.41 -16.04 6.30
CA ARG A 201 -2.36 -16.60 5.45
C ARG A 201 -1.21 -17.18 6.29
N ASP A 202 -0.67 -18.33 5.87
CA ASP A 202 0.35 -19.07 6.63
C ASP A 202 1.67 -18.31 6.84
N ASP A 203 2.01 -17.36 5.98
CA ASP A 203 3.19 -16.50 6.12
C ASP A 203 2.83 -15.05 6.54
N GLY A 204 1.62 -14.85 7.05
CA GLY A 204 1.16 -13.58 7.63
C GLY A 204 1.69 -13.34 9.04
N PHE A 205 1.62 -12.08 9.49
CA PHE A 205 2.09 -11.72 10.83
C PHE A 205 1.15 -12.24 11.93
N ILE A 206 -0.16 -12.30 11.69
CA ILE A 206 -1.11 -12.96 12.60
C ILE A 206 -0.71 -14.41 12.91
N ARG A 207 -0.24 -15.17 11.91
CA ARG A 207 0.27 -16.54 12.12
C ARG A 207 1.50 -16.56 13.04
N THR A 208 2.35 -15.54 12.96
CA THR A 208 3.52 -15.40 13.85
C THR A 208 3.09 -15.19 15.30
N LEU A 209 2.03 -14.40 15.56
CA LEU A 209 1.46 -14.24 16.90
C LEU A 209 0.92 -15.57 17.43
N ILE A 210 0.12 -16.28 16.62
CA ILE A 210 -0.44 -17.59 17.00
C ILE A 210 0.68 -18.59 17.31
N ASN A 211 1.74 -18.63 16.50
CA ASN A 211 2.89 -19.52 16.72
C ASN A 211 3.68 -19.19 17.99
N ARG A 212 3.66 -17.93 18.44
CA ARG A 212 4.24 -17.53 19.74
C ARG A 212 3.36 -17.96 20.92
N GLY A 213 2.11 -18.36 20.68
CA GLY A 213 1.13 -18.73 21.69
C GLY A 213 0.16 -17.60 22.06
N ILE A 214 0.18 -16.48 21.34
CA ILE A 214 -0.81 -15.39 21.47
C ILE A 214 -2.13 -15.86 20.83
N GLU A 215 -3.24 -15.69 21.54
CA GLU A 215 -4.54 -16.13 21.04
C GLU A 215 -5.15 -15.02 20.17
N VAL A 216 -5.56 -15.37 18.95
CA VAL A 216 -6.19 -14.45 18.01
C VAL A 216 -7.51 -15.06 17.52
N GLU A 217 -8.60 -14.36 17.76
CA GLU A 217 -9.94 -14.70 17.26
C GLU A 217 -10.36 -13.66 16.23
N ILE A 218 -10.93 -14.09 15.10
CA ILE A 218 -11.44 -13.19 14.06
C ILE A 218 -12.90 -13.58 13.78
N SER A 219 -13.82 -12.61 13.82
CA SER A 219 -15.22 -12.75 13.40
C SER A 219 -15.58 -11.72 12.35
N LYS A 220 -16.41 -12.10 11.37
CA LYS A 220 -16.99 -11.18 10.39
C LYS A 220 -18.18 -10.47 10.98
N GLU A 221 -18.28 -9.17 10.73
CA GLU A 221 -19.38 -8.32 11.19
C GLU A 221 -20.05 -7.65 9.97
N ASN A 222 -21.38 -7.77 9.88
CA ASN A 222 -22.14 -7.18 8.78
C ASN A 222 -22.27 -5.65 8.89
N GLU A 223 -22.24 -5.13 10.12
CA GLU A 223 -22.19 -3.71 10.40
C GLU A 223 -21.45 -3.49 11.71
N MET A 224 -20.51 -2.54 11.69
CA MET A 224 -19.83 -2.05 12.87
C MET A 224 -19.65 -0.54 12.77
N ILE A 225 -19.66 0.12 13.93
CA ILE A 225 -19.47 1.57 14.04
C ILE A 225 -18.05 1.80 14.56
N MET A 226 -17.26 2.55 13.81
CA MET A 226 -15.98 3.07 14.27
C MET A 226 -16.19 4.47 14.86
N PRO A 227 -15.57 4.75 16.02
CA PRO A 227 -15.65 6.08 16.61
C PRO A 227 -14.91 7.12 15.75
N ALA A 228 -15.23 8.39 16.01
CA ALA A 228 -14.37 9.50 15.63
C ALA A 228 -13.08 9.48 16.49
N GLU A 229 -12.04 10.18 16.05
CA GLU A 229 -10.83 10.42 16.83
C GLU A 229 -11.18 11.04 18.19
N ILE A 230 -10.49 10.58 19.23
CA ILE A 230 -10.57 11.12 20.58
C ILE A 230 -9.41 12.10 20.73
N GLY A 231 -9.64 13.37 20.38
CA GLY A 231 -8.63 14.41 20.49
C GLY A 231 -8.98 15.68 19.71
N THR A 232 -8.64 16.84 20.26
CA THR A 232 -8.70 18.10 19.52
C THR A 232 -7.28 18.45 19.09
N ILE A 233 -6.96 18.24 17.81
CA ILE A 233 -5.73 18.78 17.25
C ILE A 233 -5.91 20.31 17.15
N SER A 234 -5.13 21.07 17.93
CA SER A 234 -5.11 22.53 17.80
C SER A 234 -4.28 22.91 16.57
N TYR A 235 -4.85 23.78 15.75
CA TYR A 235 -4.22 24.34 14.56
C TYR A 235 -4.06 25.86 14.67
N ASP A 236 -4.01 26.39 15.90
CA ASP A 236 -4.09 27.83 16.18
C ASP A 236 -2.98 28.67 15.50
N ASN A 237 -1.87 28.01 15.15
CA ASN A 237 -0.72 28.64 14.48
C ASN A 237 -0.60 28.28 12.99
N LEU A 238 -1.57 27.57 12.40
CA LEU A 238 -1.57 27.24 10.98
C LEU A 238 -2.36 28.26 10.18
N THR A 239 -1.76 28.74 9.09
CA THR A 239 -2.46 29.50 8.05
C THR A 239 -2.27 28.82 6.70
N LEU A 240 -3.28 28.90 5.84
CA LEU A 240 -3.15 28.41 4.47
C LEU A 240 -2.11 29.28 3.74
N SER A 241 -1.07 28.65 3.21
CA SER A 241 -0.17 29.31 2.27
C SER A 241 -0.87 29.39 0.91
N SER A 242 -1.66 30.43 0.70
CA SER A 242 -2.24 30.76 -0.60
C SER A 242 -1.18 31.40 -1.50
N LYS A 243 -1.01 30.90 -2.73
CA LYS A 243 -0.34 31.62 -3.83
C LYS A 243 -1.36 32.45 -4.60
#